data_AF-A0A450V9X6-F1
#
_entry.id   AF-A0A450V9X6-F1
#
_cell.length_a   1.000
_cell.length_b   1.000
_cell.length_c   1.000
_cell.angle_alpha   90.00
_cell.angle_beta   90.00
_cell.angle_gamma   90.00
#
_symmetry.space_group_name_H-M   'P 1'
#
loop_
_entity.id
_entity.type
_entity.pdbx_description
1 polymer ?
#
loop_
_entity_poly.entity_id
_entity_poly.type
_entity_poly.pdbx_seq_one_letter_code
_entity_poly.pdbx_strand_id
1 'polypeptide(L)'
;MFLMSPDKVKDIAEDITRELLDRLPGFNVPQRVYGTVDYKRARYVILPEQTVRQVLFIDSKAEKENRSATIQMSQTSLGIKQSRSGQMLDEKGLLPEISEYEGKNYITTTCLVHFMYQDDSSGAHHLREVTLVGLPNGRLQDRYNPTVEDGIRLVGRNAPSLGEDFRTRVSFHRLKAKAEWRVQRLVYNEINEECTGSWRS
;
A
#
# COMPACT_ATOMS: atom_id res chain seq x y z
N MET A 1 -11.07 8.45 -16.22
CA MET A 1 -9.60 8.51 -16.32
C MET A 1 -9.01 7.21 -16.83
N PHE A 2 -9.10 6.08 -16.11
CA PHE A 2 -8.58 4.78 -16.58
C PHE A 2 -8.98 4.42 -18.01
N LEU A 3 -10.25 4.55 -18.37
CA LEU A 3 -10.75 4.23 -19.70
C LEU A 3 -10.28 5.18 -20.82
N MET A 4 -10.04 6.45 -20.49
CA MET A 4 -9.92 7.54 -21.47
C MET A 4 -8.51 8.09 -21.62
N SER A 5 -7.62 7.85 -20.64
CA SER A 5 -6.25 8.36 -20.70
C SER A 5 -5.38 7.47 -21.60
N PRO A 6 -4.53 8.06 -22.46
CA PRO A 6 -3.54 7.32 -23.24
C PRO A 6 -2.29 6.96 -22.45
N ASP A 7 -2.17 7.41 -21.20
CA ASP A 7 -0.98 7.21 -20.37
C ASP A 7 -0.87 5.76 -19.89
N LYS A 8 0.30 5.41 -19.35
CA LYS A 8 0.47 4.09 -18.75
C LYS A 8 -0.41 4.00 -17.51
N VAL A 9 -1.05 2.86 -17.30
CA VAL A 9 -1.90 2.58 -16.13
C VAL A 9 -1.26 2.90 -14.78
N LYS A 10 0.08 2.80 -14.68
CA LYS A 10 0.83 3.17 -13.48
C LYS A 10 0.72 4.68 -13.21
N ASP A 11 0.95 5.48 -14.23
CA ASP A 11 0.94 6.94 -14.13
C ASP A 11 -0.50 7.43 -13.85
N ILE A 12 -1.49 6.81 -14.51
CA ILE A 12 -2.92 7.06 -14.23
C ILE A 12 -3.28 6.78 -12.76
N ALA A 13 -2.82 5.65 -12.21
CA ALA A 13 -3.07 5.29 -10.81
C ALA A 13 -2.43 6.28 -9.84
N GLU A 14 -1.20 6.73 -10.12
CA GLU A 14 -0.48 7.73 -9.32
C GLU A 14 -1.23 9.06 -9.32
N ASP A 15 -1.65 9.54 -10.48
CA ASP A 15 -2.33 10.83 -10.61
C ASP A 15 -3.72 10.82 -9.95
N ILE A 16 -4.51 9.76 -10.12
CA ILE A 16 -5.78 9.60 -9.41
C ILE A 16 -5.56 9.61 -7.90
N THR A 17 -4.55 8.87 -7.43
CA THR A 17 -4.22 8.80 -6.00
C THR A 17 -3.85 10.17 -5.46
N ARG A 18 -3.03 10.93 -6.18
CA ARG A 18 -2.62 12.29 -5.79
C ARG A 18 -3.81 13.25 -5.79
N GLU A 19 -4.62 13.27 -6.84
CA GLU A 19 -5.78 14.16 -6.95
C GLU A 19 -6.80 13.91 -5.82
N LEU A 20 -7.08 12.64 -5.51
CA LEU A 20 -8.01 12.28 -4.44
C LEU A 20 -7.48 12.69 -3.06
N LEU A 21 -6.19 12.48 -2.81
CA LEU A 21 -5.60 12.66 -1.48
C LEU A 21 -5.19 14.11 -1.19
N ASP A 22 -4.81 14.89 -2.20
CA ASP A 22 -4.55 16.32 -2.05
C ASP A 22 -5.82 17.10 -1.65
N ARG A 23 -6.99 16.60 -2.08
CA ARG A 23 -8.30 17.13 -1.68
C ARG A 23 -8.80 16.60 -0.34
N LEU A 24 -8.14 15.61 0.25
CA LEU A 24 -8.58 15.01 1.50
C LEU A 24 -8.42 16.02 2.64
N PRO A 25 -9.53 16.45 3.30
CA PRO A 25 -9.44 17.41 4.39
C PRO A 25 -8.69 16.82 5.58
N GLY A 26 -7.95 17.67 6.30
CA GLY A 26 -7.22 17.24 7.49
C GLY A 26 -6.25 18.28 8.03
N PHE A 27 -5.65 17.97 9.18
CA PHE A 27 -4.67 18.81 9.86
C PHE A 27 -3.27 18.59 9.30
N ASN A 28 -3.06 19.06 8.07
CA ASN A 28 -1.78 18.93 7.38
C ASN A 28 -0.69 19.78 8.06
N VAL A 29 0.52 19.23 8.16
CA VAL A 29 1.70 19.94 8.66
C VAL A 29 2.54 20.37 7.46
N PRO A 30 3.04 21.61 7.40
CA PRO A 30 3.94 22.08 6.34
C PRO A 30 5.36 21.51 6.50
N GLN A 31 5.47 20.20 6.75
CA GLN A 31 6.74 19.48 6.82
C GLN A 31 6.97 18.75 5.50
N ARG A 32 8.11 19.00 4.87
CA ARG A 32 8.52 18.23 3.68
C ARG A 32 8.92 16.82 4.11
N VAL A 33 8.25 15.83 3.52
CA VAL A 33 8.55 14.39 3.70
C VAL A 33 9.36 13.91 2.49
N TYR A 34 10.44 13.19 2.74
CA TYR A 34 11.28 12.59 1.70
C TYR A 34 10.89 11.13 1.45
N GLY A 35 11.19 10.61 0.26
CA GLY A 35 10.94 9.21 -0.12
C GLY A 35 10.38 9.07 -1.52
N THR A 36 10.43 7.85 -2.06
CA THR A 36 10.04 7.53 -3.45
C THR A 36 8.57 7.14 -3.60
N VAL A 37 7.79 7.15 -2.52
CA VAL A 37 6.37 6.81 -2.53
C VAL A 37 5.55 7.89 -3.23
N ASP A 38 4.55 7.46 -4.01
CA ASP A 38 3.71 8.27 -4.91
C ASP A 38 3.06 9.47 -4.20
N TYR A 39 2.42 9.21 -3.05
CA TYR A 39 1.85 10.25 -2.20
C TYR A 39 2.43 10.17 -0.79
N LYS A 40 2.75 11.33 -0.23
CA LYS A 40 3.32 11.45 1.12
C LYS A 40 2.92 12.77 1.77
N ARG A 41 2.52 12.71 3.03
CA ARG A 41 2.07 13.89 3.77
C ARG A 41 2.33 13.76 5.26
N ALA A 42 2.92 14.80 5.85
CA ALA A 42 2.95 14.97 7.29
C ALA A 42 1.63 15.60 7.75
N ARG A 43 1.02 15.04 8.79
CA ARG A 43 -0.27 15.50 9.32
C ARG A 43 -0.40 15.21 10.81
N TYR A 44 -1.32 15.91 11.46
CA TYR A 44 -1.84 15.50 12.75
C TYR A 44 -3.03 14.56 12.58
N VAL A 45 -3.07 13.54 13.41
CA VAL A 45 -4.22 12.67 13.62
C VAL A 45 -4.79 13.01 14.99
N ILE A 46 -6.04 13.50 15.01
CA ILE A 46 -6.74 13.83 16.25
C ILE A 46 -7.44 12.55 16.72
N LEU A 47 -6.95 11.97 17.80
CA LEU A 47 -7.59 10.86 18.50
C LEU A 47 -8.31 11.41 19.74
N PRO A 48 -9.27 10.66 20.32
CA PRO A 48 -10.05 11.13 21.46
C PRO A 48 -9.22 11.63 22.65
N GLU A 49 -8.07 10.99 22.89
CA GLU A 49 -7.23 11.26 24.07
C GLU A 49 -5.92 12.00 23.74
N GLN A 50 -5.54 12.07 22.46
CA GLN A 50 -4.25 12.63 22.06
C GLN A 50 -4.21 13.07 20.61
N THR A 51 -3.32 13.99 20.31
CA THR A 51 -2.97 14.37 18.95
C THR A 51 -1.63 13.75 18.58
N VAL A 52 -1.62 12.96 17.51
CA VAL A 52 -0.43 12.23 17.06
C VAL A 52 0.10 12.86 15.77
N ARG A 53 1.41 13.07 15.71
CA ARG A 53 2.10 13.40 14.45
C ARG A 53 2.24 12.15 13.61
N GLN A 54 1.76 12.18 12.37
CA GLN A 54 1.81 11.08 11.42
C GLN A 54 2.51 11.52 10.15
N VAL A 55 3.31 10.62 9.59
CA VAL A 55 3.68 10.67 8.18
C VAL A 55 2.93 9.56 7.47
N LEU A 56 2.06 9.98 6.56
CA LEU A 56 1.25 9.11 5.73
C LEU A 56 1.97 8.89 4.40
N PHE A 57 2.27 7.64 4.08
CA PHE A 57 2.79 7.18 2.80
C PHE A 57 1.69 6.40 2.09
N ILE A 58 1.37 6.76 0.84
CA ILE A 58 0.39 6.04 0.03
C ILE A 58 1.01 5.72 -1.31
N ASP A 59 1.10 4.43 -1.59
CA ASP A 59 1.63 3.91 -2.84
C ASP A 59 0.50 3.35 -3.69
N SER A 60 0.46 3.73 -4.95
CA SER A 60 -0.54 3.31 -5.91
C SER A 60 -0.01 2.14 -6.74
N LYS A 61 -0.88 1.17 -7.02
CA LYS A 61 -0.54 -0.01 -7.84
C LYS A 61 -1.62 -0.20 -8.88
N ALA A 62 -1.24 -0.36 -10.14
CA ALA A 62 -2.15 -0.79 -11.20
C ALA A 62 -1.78 -2.20 -11.64
N GLU A 63 -2.65 -3.17 -11.41
CA GLU A 63 -2.39 -4.58 -11.75
C GLU A 63 -3.64 -5.25 -12.33
N LYS A 64 -3.47 -6.34 -13.07
CA LYS A 64 -4.58 -7.15 -13.63
C LYS A 64 -5.15 -8.16 -12.63
N GLU A 65 -4.54 -8.31 -11.46
CA GLU A 65 -4.93 -9.24 -10.39
C GLU A 65 -5.05 -8.51 -9.06
N ASN A 66 -5.98 -8.91 -8.19
CA ASN A 66 -6.26 -8.28 -6.90
C ASN A 66 -5.98 -9.18 -5.68
N ARG A 67 -5.10 -10.18 -5.82
CA ARG A 67 -4.83 -11.14 -4.72
C ARG A 67 -3.71 -10.68 -3.79
N SER A 68 -2.80 -9.88 -4.31
CA SER A 68 -1.61 -9.40 -3.62
C SER A 68 -1.09 -8.14 -4.27
N ALA A 69 -0.25 -7.39 -3.57
CA ALA A 69 0.54 -6.31 -4.16
C ALA A 69 2.03 -6.57 -3.96
N THR A 70 2.84 -6.22 -4.95
CA THR A 70 4.31 -6.18 -4.80
C THR A 70 4.73 -4.92 -4.08
N ILE A 71 5.53 -5.05 -3.03
CA ILE A 71 6.09 -3.93 -2.28
C ILE A 71 7.62 -3.96 -2.34
N GLN A 72 8.20 -2.78 -2.39
CA GLN A 72 9.63 -2.57 -2.20
C GLN A 72 9.94 -2.43 -0.70
N MET A 73 11.17 -2.74 -0.31
CA MET A 73 11.57 -2.65 1.10
C MET A 73 11.51 -1.23 1.67
N SER A 74 11.71 -0.22 0.81
CA SER A 74 11.53 1.21 1.12
C SER A 74 10.08 1.60 1.41
N GLN A 75 9.10 0.75 1.11
CA GLN A 75 7.67 1.01 1.29
C GLN A 75 7.12 0.39 2.58
N THR A 76 7.91 -0.38 3.33
CA THR A 76 7.44 -1.08 4.55
C THR A 76 8.40 -0.92 5.69
N SER A 77 7.85 -0.68 6.88
CA SER A 77 8.59 -0.75 8.14
C SER A 77 8.54 -2.14 8.78
N LEU A 78 7.52 -2.93 8.43
CA LEU A 78 7.38 -4.31 8.90
C LEU A 78 8.42 -5.20 8.21
N GLY A 79 9.16 -5.95 9.02
CA GLY A 79 10.15 -6.93 8.57
C GLY A 79 9.54 -8.06 7.74
N ILE A 80 10.41 -8.70 6.97
CA ILE A 80 10.08 -9.74 6.00
C ILE A 80 10.69 -11.05 6.49
N LYS A 81 9.85 -11.87 7.12
CA LYS A 81 10.17 -13.27 7.40
C LYS A 81 9.47 -14.14 6.37
N GLN A 82 10.23 -14.86 5.54
CA GLN A 82 9.68 -15.79 4.55
C GLN A 82 10.65 -16.94 4.26
N SER A 83 10.15 -18.05 3.73
CA SER A 83 10.99 -19.12 3.17
C SER A 83 11.07 -18.97 1.65
N ARG A 84 12.29 -18.95 1.10
CA ARG A 84 12.55 -18.89 -0.34
C ARG A 84 13.50 -20.02 -0.72
N SER A 85 13.04 -20.94 -1.56
CA SER A 85 13.84 -22.10 -2.01
C SER A 85 14.44 -22.91 -0.85
N GLY A 86 13.70 -23.04 0.26
CA GLY A 86 14.15 -23.76 1.47
C GLY A 86 15.05 -22.94 2.39
N GLN A 87 15.46 -21.73 2.02
CA GLN A 87 16.21 -20.81 2.88
C GLN A 87 15.26 -19.85 3.61
N MET A 88 15.47 -19.72 4.92
CA MET A 88 14.79 -18.70 5.71
C MET A 88 15.42 -17.33 5.43
N LEU A 89 14.56 -16.37 5.10
CA LEU A 89 14.90 -14.98 4.92
C LEU A 89 14.27 -14.18 6.06
N ASP A 90 15.08 -13.37 6.74
CA ASP A 90 14.64 -12.44 7.77
C ASP A 90 15.28 -11.07 7.50
N GLU A 91 14.56 -10.23 6.77
CA GLU A 91 15.04 -8.92 6.32
C GLU A 91 14.25 -7.80 6.97
N LYS A 92 14.93 -6.76 7.43
CA LYS A 92 14.27 -5.60 8.03
C LYS A 92 13.63 -4.73 6.93
N GLY A 93 12.44 -4.19 7.22
CA GLY A 93 11.87 -3.12 6.42
C GLY A 93 12.78 -1.88 6.43
N LEU A 94 12.88 -1.18 5.29
CA LEU A 94 13.75 0.00 5.19
C LEU A 94 13.03 1.30 5.56
N LEU A 95 11.70 1.28 5.63
CA LEU A 95 10.95 2.44 6.10
C LEU A 95 11.02 2.49 7.65
N PRO A 96 11.31 3.63 8.27
CA PRO A 96 11.37 3.71 9.72
C PRO A 96 9.98 3.56 10.34
N GLU A 97 9.87 2.91 11.50
CA GLU A 97 8.62 2.80 12.24
C GLU A 97 8.12 4.16 12.74
N ILE A 98 9.06 5.01 13.15
CA ILE A 98 8.87 6.41 13.53
C ILE A 98 9.80 7.22 12.64
N SER A 99 9.23 8.07 11.80
CA SER A 99 10.00 9.01 10.98
C SER A 99 10.36 10.24 11.81
N GLU A 100 11.58 10.76 11.62
CA GLU A 100 12.03 11.98 12.28
C GLU A 100 12.25 13.08 11.23
N TYR A 101 11.64 14.25 11.46
CA TYR A 101 11.84 15.43 10.65
C TYR A 101 11.93 16.65 11.56
N GLU A 102 12.98 17.46 11.40
CA GLU A 102 13.22 18.68 12.20
C GLU A 102 13.15 18.43 13.72
N GLY A 103 13.72 17.31 14.18
CA GLY A 103 13.72 16.92 15.60
C GLY A 103 12.34 16.48 16.14
N LYS A 104 11.33 16.32 15.27
CA LYS A 104 9.99 15.85 15.64
C LYS A 104 9.77 14.43 15.14
N ASN A 105 9.16 13.63 16.00
CA ASN A 105 8.78 12.26 15.70
C ASN A 105 7.38 12.19 15.09
N TYR A 106 7.25 11.35 14.06
CA TYR A 106 6.02 11.08 13.34
C TYR A 106 5.81 9.57 13.25
N ILE A 107 4.63 9.07 13.62
CA ILE A 107 4.29 7.66 13.36
C ILE A 107 4.22 7.44 11.84
N THR A 108 4.98 6.47 11.36
CA THR A 108 4.95 6.09 9.94
C THR A 108 3.72 5.24 9.67
N THR A 109 2.88 5.66 8.73
CA THR A 109 1.71 4.89 8.29
C THR A 109 1.80 4.69 6.79
N THR A 110 1.74 3.43 6.35
CA THR A 110 1.74 3.09 4.93
C THR A 110 0.40 2.51 4.52
N CYS A 111 -0.17 3.05 3.44
CA CYS A 111 -1.29 2.43 2.75
C CYS A 111 -0.95 2.14 1.29
N LEU A 112 -1.66 1.18 0.70
CA LEU A 112 -1.63 0.93 -0.74
C LEU A 112 -3.02 1.23 -1.31
N VAL A 113 -3.05 1.84 -2.49
CA VAL A 113 -4.25 1.93 -3.33
C VAL A 113 -4.00 1.06 -4.55
N HIS A 114 -4.64 -0.10 -4.59
CA HIS A 114 -4.47 -1.09 -5.65
C HIS A 114 -5.65 -1.03 -6.61
N PHE A 115 -5.41 -0.59 -7.83
CA PHE A 115 -6.35 -0.49 -8.93
C PHE A 115 -6.26 -1.76 -9.77
N MET A 116 -7.28 -2.60 -9.67
CA MET A 116 -7.47 -3.74 -10.55
C MET A 116 -8.16 -3.28 -11.83
N TYR A 117 -7.52 -3.52 -12.97
CA TYR A 117 -8.09 -3.23 -14.28
C TYR A 117 -8.05 -4.46 -15.21
N GLN A 118 -8.82 -4.37 -16.29
CA GLN A 118 -8.79 -5.33 -17.39
C GLN A 118 -8.67 -4.59 -18.71
N ASP A 119 -7.98 -5.18 -19.68
CA ASP A 119 -7.88 -4.64 -21.02
C ASP A 119 -8.96 -5.27 -21.89
N ASP A 120 -9.59 -4.48 -22.74
CA ASP A 120 -10.45 -4.99 -23.81
C ASP A 120 -9.62 -5.33 -25.07
N SER A 121 -10.31 -5.75 -26.13
CA SER A 121 -9.68 -6.05 -27.43
C SER A 121 -9.14 -4.81 -28.15
N SER A 122 -9.56 -3.60 -27.77
CA SER A 122 -9.05 -2.33 -28.30
C SER A 122 -7.81 -1.83 -27.57
N GLY A 123 -7.47 -2.44 -26.43
CA GLY A 123 -6.38 -2.04 -25.55
C GLY A 123 -6.79 -0.99 -24.51
N ALA A 124 -8.09 -0.71 -24.36
CA ALA A 124 -8.61 0.23 -23.38
C ALA A 124 -8.59 -0.38 -21.97
N HIS A 125 -8.29 0.44 -20.96
CA HIS A 125 -8.13 -0.01 -19.57
C HIS A 125 -9.42 0.20 -18.75
N HIS A 126 -10.13 -0.89 -18.49
CA HIS A 126 -11.36 -0.88 -17.69
C HIS A 126 -11.05 -1.10 -16.21
N LEU A 127 -11.26 -0.08 -15.39
CA LEU A 127 -11.16 -0.21 -13.93
C LEU A 127 -12.29 -1.13 -13.43
N ARG A 128 -11.94 -2.14 -12.62
CA ARG A 128 -12.90 -3.12 -12.07
C ARG A 128 -13.03 -3.01 -10.56
N GLU A 129 -11.90 -2.86 -9.86
CA GLU A 129 -11.87 -2.83 -8.41
C GLU A 129 -10.76 -1.90 -7.92
N VAL A 130 -11.02 -1.19 -6.82
CA VAL A 130 -10.01 -0.50 -6.04
C VAL A 130 -9.92 -1.16 -4.67
N THR A 131 -8.78 -1.75 -4.37
CA THR A 131 -8.46 -2.30 -3.04
C THR A 131 -7.61 -1.31 -2.25
N LEU A 132 -8.11 -0.86 -1.10
CA LEU A 132 -7.35 -0.04 -0.14
C LEU A 132 -6.73 -0.95 0.91
N VAL A 133 -5.43 -0.83 1.13
CA VAL A 133 -4.69 -1.70 2.05
C VAL A 133 -3.96 -0.87 3.10
N GLY A 134 -4.28 -1.09 4.37
CA GLY A 134 -3.53 -0.51 5.49
C GLY A 134 -2.40 -1.43 5.94
N LEU A 135 -1.16 -1.15 5.53
CA LEU A 135 -0.01 -1.98 5.92
C LEU A 135 0.32 -1.79 7.41
N PRO A 136 0.60 -2.88 8.14
CA PRO A 136 0.99 -2.77 9.54
C PRO A 136 2.37 -2.10 9.68
N ASN A 137 2.50 -1.23 10.67
CA ASN A 137 3.78 -0.64 11.08
C ASN A 137 4.70 -1.73 11.69
N GLY A 138 6.02 -1.52 11.66
CA GLY A 138 7.01 -2.47 12.19
C GLY A 138 6.84 -2.76 13.68
N ARG A 139 6.29 -1.81 14.44
CA ARG A 139 5.89 -2.02 15.84
C ARG A 139 4.84 -3.12 16.05
N LEU A 140 4.20 -3.58 14.98
CA LEU A 140 3.21 -4.66 15.00
C LEU A 140 3.78 -5.98 14.45
N GLN A 141 5.11 -6.13 14.41
CA GLN A 141 5.81 -7.30 13.87
C GLN A 141 5.25 -8.61 14.41
N ASP A 142 5.17 -8.74 15.73
CA ASP A 142 4.77 -9.99 16.40
C ASP A 142 3.32 -10.38 16.13
N ARG A 143 2.47 -9.42 15.72
CA ARG A 143 1.09 -9.68 15.36
C ARG A 143 0.93 -10.07 13.90
N TYR A 144 1.65 -9.42 13.00
CA TYR A 144 1.41 -9.54 11.55
C TYR A 144 2.40 -10.42 10.81
N ASN A 145 3.61 -10.59 11.34
CA ASN A 145 4.63 -11.44 10.73
C ASN A 145 5.63 -11.97 11.78
N PRO A 146 5.17 -12.63 12.86
CA PRO A 146 6.05 -13.17 13.90
C PRO A 146 7.01 -14.24 13.38
N THR A 147 6.53 -15.15 12.53
CA THR A 147 7.31 -16.25 11.94
C THR A 147 7.16 -16.29 10.42
N VAL A 148 7.83 -17.25 9.77
CA VAL A 148 7.74 -17.49 8.33
C VAL A 148 6.38 -18.08 7.94
N GLU A 149 5.80 -18.91 8.80
CA GLU A 149 4.55 -19.63 8.60
C GLU A 149 3.35 -18.72 8.94
N ASP A 150 3.46 -17.95 10.02
CA ASP A 150 2.45 -16.99 10.43
C ASP A 150 2.82 -15.58 9.95
N GLY A 151 2.55 -15.32 8.68
CA GLY A 151 2.93 -14.06 8.03
C GLY A 151 2.04 -13.66 6.88
N ILE A 152 2.00 -12.35 6.59
CA ILE A 152 1.25 -11.78 5.47
C ILE A 152 2.06 -11.72 4.17
N ARG A 153 3.34 -12.12 4.21
CA ARG A 153 4.27 -12.00 3.10
C ARG A 153 4.17 -13.19 2.14
N LEU A 154 4.42 -12.91 0.87
CA LEU A 154 4.61 -13.88 -0.20
C LEU A 154 5.93 -13.55 -0.89
N VAL A 155 6.57 -14.57 -1.47
CA VAL A 155 7.80 -14.41 -2.25
C VAL A 155 7.57 -13.38 -3.35
N GLY A 156 8.44 -12.37 -3.45
CA GLY A 156 8.35 -11.33 -4.47
C GLY A 156 8.68 -11.84 -5.88
N ARG A 157 8.36 -11.03 -6.89
CA ARG A 157 8.64 -11.33 -8.31
C ARG A 157 10.08 -10.97 -8.73
N ASN A 158 10.97 -10.65 -7.79
CA ASN A 158 12.32 -10.23 -8.14
C ASN A 158 13.15 -11.41 -8.69
N ALA A 159 14.05 -11.12 -9.61
CA ALA A 159 15.09 -12.01 -10.10
C ALA A 159 16.45 -11.63 -9.45
N PRO A 160 16.80 -12.15 -8.25
CA PRO A 160 18.08 -11.86 -7.60
C PRO A 160 19.29 -12.13 -8.49
N SER A 161 19.20 -13.12 -9.39
CA SER A 161 20.25 -13.47 -10.35
C SER A 161 20.56 -12.35 -11.36
N LEU A 162 19.68 -11.37 -11.52
CA LEU A 162 19.86 -10.20 -12.38
C LEU A 162 20.23 -8.92 -11.59
N GLY A 163 20.53 -9.05 -10.28
CA GLY A 163 20.88 -7.91 -9.43
C GLY A 163 19.72 -6.99 -9.07
N GLU A 164 18.47 -7.44 -9.26
CA GLU A 164 17.29 -6.65 -8.90
C GLU A 164 17.15 -6.50 -7.37
N ASP A 165 16.79 -5.28 -6.95
CA ASP A 165 16.46 -4.98 -5.56
C ASP A 165 15.45 -5.97 -4.99
N PHE A 166 15.64 -6.32 -3.72
CA PHE A 166 14.74 -7.22 -3.03
C PHE A 166 13.32 -6.63 -2.96
N ARG A 167 12.35 -7.44 -3.39
CA ARG A 167 10.92 -7.12 -3.35
C ARG A 167 10.18 -8.29 -2.71
N THR A 168 9.06 -7.99 -2.09
CA THR A 168 8.16 -8.99 -1.49
C THR A 168 6.73 -8.67 -1.91
N ARG A 169 5.81 -9.61 -1.69
CA ARG A 169 4.39 -9.40 -1.94
C ARG A 169 3.63 -9.45 -0.63
N VAL A 170 2.56 -8.68 -0.52
CA VAL A 170 1.59 -8.78 0.58
C VAL A 170 0.37 -9.55 0.08
N SER A 171 0.02 -10.64 0.76
CA SER A 171 -1.23 -11.35 0.52
C SER A 171 -2.40 -10.59 1.15
N PHE A 172 -3.34 -10.14 0.33
CA PHE A 172 -4.54 -9.46 0.85
C PHE A 172 -5.41 -10.42 1.66
N HIS A 173 -5.49 -11.68 1.24
CA HIS A 173 -6.22 -12.71 1.98
C HIS A 173 -5.65 -12.93 3.38
N ARG A 174 -4.33 -13.16 3.51
CA ARG A 174 -3.68 -13.37 4.83
C ARG A 174 -3.76 -12.11 5.70
N LEU A 175 -3.61 -10.93 5.11
CA LEU A 175 -3.75 -9.67 5.85
C LEU A 175 -5.17 -9.49 6.39
N LYS A 176 -6.19 -9.73 5.56
CA LYS A 176 -7.60 -9.69 5.95
C LYS A 176 -7.90 -10.70 7.06
N ALA A 177 -7.35 -11.91 6.98
CA ALA A 177 -7.53 -12.93 8.01
C ALA A 177 -6.97 -12.51 9.39
N LYS A 178 -5.94 -11.66 9.43
CA LYS A 178 -5.40 -11.10 10.69
C LYS A 178 -6.16 -9.88 11.19
N ALA A 179 -6.72 -9.07 10.30
CA ALA A 179 -7.58 -7.92 10.62
C ALA A 179 -8.36 -7.51 9.38
N GLU A 180 -9.68 -7.73 9.38
CA GLU A 180 -10.50 -7.54 8.18
C GLU A 180 -10.44 -6.10 7.66
N TRP A 181 -10.44 -5.13 8.56
CA TRP A 181 -10.46 -3.71 8.21
C TRP A 181 -9.23 -3.23 7.43
N ARG A 182 -8.14 -4.00 7.43
CA ARG A 182 -6.91 -3.63 6.73
C ARG A 182 -7.00 -3.78 5.23
N VAL A 183 -8.02 -4.44 4.71
CA VAL A 183 -8.24 -4.61 3.27
C VAL A 183 -9.68 -4.24 2.95
N GLN A 184 -9.86 -3.10 2.31
CA GLN A 184 -11.17 -2.58 1.88
C GLN A 184 -11.27 -2.63 0.37
N ARG A 185 -12.47 -2.84 -0.16
CA ARG A 185 -12.69 -2.97 -1.60
C ARG A 185 -13.85 -2.09 -2.05
N LEU A 186 -13.62 -1.42 -3.16
CA LEU A 186 -14.61 -0.72 -3.95
C LEU A 186 -14.67 -1.41 -5.32
N VAL A 187 -15.85 -1.83 -5.75
CA VAL A 187 -16.07 -2.50 -7.04
C VAL A 187 -16.82 -1.55 -7.94
N TYR A 188 -16.33 -1.39 -9.17
CA TYR A 188 -16.98 -0.61 -10.20
C TYR A 188 -17.71 -1.52 -11.18
N ASN A 189 -19.03 -1.39 -11.24
CA ASN A 189 -19.85 -1.98 -12.27
C ASN A 189 -20.01 -0.96 -13.40
N GLU A 190 -19.24 -1.17 -14.46
CA GLU A 190 -19.21 -0.28 -15.62
C GLU A 190 -20.55 -0.26 -16.39
N ILE A 191 -21.31 -1.35 -16.41
CA ILE A 191 -22.58 -1.43 -17.14
C ILE A 191 -23.63 -0.52 -16.49
N ASN A 192 -23.65 -0.49 -15.16
CA ASN A 192 -24.60 0.31 -14.40
C ASN A 192 -24.04 1.67 -13.98
N GLU A 193 -22.77 1.94 -14.26
CA GLU A 193 -22.01 3.09 -13.74
C GLU A 193 -22.04 3.20 -12.20
N GLU A 194 -22.09 2.05 -11.52
CA GLU A 194 -22.23 1.98 -10.07
C GLU A 194 -20.90 1.66 -9.39
N CYS A 195 -20.55 2.43 -8.35
CA CYS A 195 -19.46 2.10 -7.45
C CYS A 195 -20.04 1.57 -6.13
N THR A 196 -19.68 0.35 -5.77
CA THR A 196 -20.16 -0.30 -4.54
C THR A 196 -18.99 -0.63 -3.62
N GLY A 197 -19.19 -0.49 -2.32
CA GLY A 197 -18.19 -0.78 -1.31
C GLY A 197 -18.84 -1.19 0.00
N SER A 198 -18.17 -2.06 0.75
CA SER A 198 -18.57 -2.35 2.13
C SER A 198 -17.37 -2.11 3.02
N TRP A 199 -17.53 -1.23 4.01
CA TRP A 199 -16.48 -0.94 4.97
C TRP A 199 -16.49 -1.98 6.09
N ARG A 200 -15.39 -2.71 6.25
CA ARG A 200 -15.20 -3.68 7.33
C ARG A 200 -14.48 -3.01 8.49
N SER A 201 -15.02 -3.13 9.70
CA SER A 201 -14.44 -2.63 10.95
C SER A 201 -13.86 -3.78 11.77
#